data_AF-E0U6M3-F1
#
_entry.id   AF-E0U6M3-F1
#
_cell.length_a   1.000
_cell.length_b   1.000
_cell.length_c   1.000
_cell.angle_alpha   90.00
_cell.angle_beta   90.00
_cell.angle_gamma   90.00
#
_symmetry.space_group_name_H-M   'P 1'
#
loop_
_entity.id
_entity.type
_entity.pdbx_description
1 polymer ?
#
loop_
_entity_poly.entity_id
_entity_poly.type
_entity_poly.pdbx_seq_one_letter_code
_entity_poly.pdbx_strand_id
1 'polypeptide(L)'
;MATFRTSISKNDHAITRPHILVTTAESLDRLYLNPKPDFENYLRQLTGIVFDEVHLYHSVYGVHIYHLVRRLEELKNGQCLTRIASSATISDPGGFIRNFFYGNSHNSVLVHDASNYEQEPAGLEVLYFLQSPEELNIGAASTLIQSVMAMGHGVLSNDDRAIVFSDSLDMAGRLTAQIKDAEENKRTPDLHQESLTELSTTFIPYKTVYRYHPAPFLSVLDIEHHPNWVSDDRQTVTVRLNCEGVKQENFQFPKKVYVKPLYSDEQGNQTVKFCPQCYAIYSISRSRCSCHQDLQAVKLYAEPIVERSYEALVEPRQIRASFNILEKMQGTTTVRGSSVVAKRLFWHPQDGCYRPQRHTQAYNFNALYDIPVRYSIPTKGIVWSLTGIVEQLLQDNSLRQQVEQPVINGQHKNLNEELILHTAAHILHRAIASISGVNEQELEYWCDIPNHEVIVWERYEGGAGISEVFENTLRTNAVEVYQELLASVLCPVDLAENPNWTSPEQLCSELAQRWGLAEDHELIVRIVQEAEAERHVNTQQEEERICHDDDGCPACIHTTYCTERNNQVLSVSRMVGEQILHWFMQTINTED
;
A
#
# COMPACT_ATOMS: atom_id res chain seq x y z
N MET A 1 39.66 -9.84 -36.72
CA MET A 1 38.81 -9.40 -35.60
C MET A 1 38.77 -10.50 -34.57
N ALA A 2 39.10 -10.21 -33.31
CA ALA A 2 38.91 -11.17 -32.24
C ALA A 2 37.40 -11.27 -31.94
N THR A 3 36.87 -12.49 -31.87
CA THR A 3 35.45 -12.71 -31.55
C THR A 3 35.31 -13.00 -30.06
N PHE A 4 34.72 -12.06 -29.31
CA PHE A 4 34.43 -12.24 -27.90
C PHE A 4 33.02 -12.82 -27.73
N ARG A 5 32.89 -13.83 -26.86
CA ARG A 5 31.60 -14.38 -26.47
C ARG A 5 31.11 -13.56 -25.29
N THR A 6 29.91 -13.01 -25.39
CA THR A 6 29.30 -12.20 -24.34
C THR A 6 28.01 -12.87 -23.90
N SER A 7 27.72 -12.86 -22.60
CA SER A 7 26.42 -13.26 -22.07
C SER A 7 25.90 -12.19 -21.12
N ILE A 8 24.57 -12.02 -21.11
CA ILE A 8 23.78 -11.13 -20.25
C ILE A 8 22.83 -11.90 -19.31
N SER A 9 22.71 -13.21 -19.50
CA SER A 9 21.71 -14.07 -18.82
C SER A 9 22.37 -14.90 -17.74
N LYS A 10 21.82 -14.78 -16.52
CA LYS A 10 22.28 -15.51 -15.31
C LYS A 10 22.45 -17.01 -15.56
N ASN A 11 21.45 -17.64 -16.19
CA ASN A 11 21.42 -19.08 -16.43
C ASN A 11 22.43 -19.51 -17.50
N ASP A 12 22.71 -18.62 -18.46
CA ASP A 12 23.63 -18.91 -19.56
C ASP A 12 25.09 -18.71 -19.16
N HIS A 13 25.40 -17.88 -18.17
CA HIS A 13 26.78 -17.65 -17.72
C HIS A 13 27.49 -18.95 -17.33
N ALA A 14 26.80 -19.84 -16.60
CA ALA A 14 27.35 -21.10 -16.14
C ALA A 14 27.60 -22.12 -17.26
N ILE A 15 26.81 -22.04 -18.33
CA ILE A 15 26.86 -22.98 -19.46
C ILE A 15 27.83 -22.48 -20.54
N THR A 16 27.73 -21.19 -20.90
CA THR A 16 28.40 -20.62 -22.07
C THR A 16 29.84 -20.20 -21.81
N ARG A 17 30.22 -19.98 -20.54
CA ARG A 17 31.56 -19.52 -20.11
C ARG A 17 32.08 -18.39 -21.01
N PRO A 18 31.41 -17.22 -21.02
CA PRO A 18 31.71 -16.15 -21.95
C PRO A 18 33.10 -15.55 -21.71
N HIS A 19 33.64 -14.86 -22.71
CA HIS A 19 34.86 -14.06 -22.53
C HIS A 19 34.55 -12.75 -21.79
N ILE A 20 33.33 -12.21 -21.95
CA ILE A 20 32.83 -11.01 -21.26
C ILE A 20 31.51 -11.36 -20.57
N LEU A 21 31.47 -11.20 -19.26
CA LEU A 21 30.30 -11.44 -18.40
C LEU A 21 29.65 -10.09 -18.07
N VAL A 22 28.42 -9.86 -18.53
CA VAL A 22 27.64 -8.67 -18.16
C VAL A 22 26.55 -9.11 -17.17
N THR A 23 26.55 -8.56 -15.97
CA THR A 23 25.68 -8.96 -14.85
C THR A 23 25.48 -7.80 -13.87
N THR A 24 24.48 -7.91 -13.00
CA THR A 24 24.34 -7.05 -11.81
C THR A 24 25.13 -7.61 -10.62
N ALA A 25 25.38 -6.79 -9.60
CA ALA A 25 26.08 -7.21 -8.38
C ALA A 25 25.31 -8.32 -7.62
N GLU A 26 23.99 -8.21 -7.53
CA GLU A 26 23.10 -9.19 -6.89
C GLU A 26 23.10 -10.51 -7.67
N SER A 27 23.03 -10.42 -8.99
CA SER A 27 23.08 -11.59 -9.85
C SER A 27 24.42 -12.32 -9.69
N LEU A 28 25.52 -11.59 -9.60
CA LEU A 28 26.87 -12.13 -9.36
C LEU A 28 27.00 -12.77 -7.97
N ASP A 29 26.46 -12.13 -6.93
CA ASP A 29 26.45 -12.67 -5.57
C ASP A 29 25.64 -13.97 -5.48
N ARG A 30 24.45 -14.02 -6.10
CA ARG A 30 23.64 -15.25 -6.18
C ARG A 30 24.28 -16.33 -7.05
N LEU A 31 25.11 -15.96 -8.02
CA LEU A 31 25.86 -16.90 -8.85
C LEU A 31 27.04 -17.51 -8.09
N TYR A 32 27.69 -16.73 -7.22
CA TYR A 32 28.74 -17.20 -6.31
C TYR A 32 28.22 -18.25 -5.32
N LEU A 33 26.98 -18.11 -4.84
CA LEU A 33 26.33 -19.08 -3.94
C LEU A 33 25.88 -20.39 -4.62
N ASN A 34 26.06 -20.53 -5.95
CA ASN A 34 25.62 -21.71 -6.68
C ASN A 34 26.68 -22.84 -6.59
N PRO A 35 26.35 -24.03 -6.06
CA PRO A 35 27.32 -25.08 -5.71
C PRO A 35 27.93 -25.84 -6.91
N LYS A 36 28.04 -25.23 -8.10
CA LYS A 36 28.58 -25.90 -9.31
C LYS A 36 30.09 -25.72 -9.40
N PRO A 37 30.90 -26.79 -9.23
CA PRO A 37 32.37 -26.71 -9.24
C PRO A 37 32.94 -26.15 -10.56
N ASP A 38 32.28 -26.46 -11.66
CA ASP A 38 32.64 -25.99 -13.01
C ASP A 38 32.54 -24.47 -13.16
N PHE A 39 31.57 -23.85 -12.50
CA PHE A 39 31.38 -22.40 -12.58
C PHE A 39 32.34 -21.66 -11.65
N GLU A 40 32.63 -22.22 -10.48
CA GLU A 40 33.68 -21.71 -9.60
C GLU A 40 35.04 -21.69 -10.30
N ASN A 41 35.39 -22.76 -11.02
CA ASN A 41 36.61 -22.82 -11.85
C ASN A 41 36.64 -21.74 -12.94
N TYR A 42 35.47 -21.39 -13.50
CA TYR A 42 35.35 -20.30 -14.46
C TYR A 42 35.52 -18.92 -13.80
N LEU A 43 34.90 -18.68 -12.64
CA LEU A 43 35.09 -17.43 -11.88
C LEU A 43 36.56 -17.24 -11.44
N ARG A 44 37.27 -18.32 -11.13
CA ARG A 44 38.72 -18.27 -10.82
C ARG A 44 39.56 -17.74 -11.98
N GLN A 45 39.05 -17.78 -13.22
CA GLN A 45 39.75 -17.27 -14.41
C GLN A 45 39.47 -15.78 -14.69
N LEU A 46 38.60 -15.11 -13.92
CA LEU A 46 38.32 -13.69 -14.10
C LEU A 46 39.61 -12.86 -13.97
N THR A 47 39.90 -12.01 -14.94
CA THR A 47 41.10 -11.16 -14.94
C THR A 47 40.81 -9.75 -14.43
N GLY A 48 39.56 -9.29 -14.57
CA GLY A 48 39.16 -7.97 -14.12
C GLY A 48 37.64 -7.80 -14.07
N ILE A 49 37.23 -6.69 -13.46
CA ILE A 49 35.83 -6.26 -13.31
C ILE A 49 35.73 -4.80 -13.74
N VAL A 50 34.67 -4.51 -14.49
CA VAL A 50 34.28 -3.15 -14.87
C VAL A 50 33.00 -2.80 -14.10
N PHE A 51 33.02 -1.69 -13.38
CA PHE A 51 31.87 -1.12 -12.68
C PHE A 51 31.33 0.04 -13.50
N ASP A 52 30.08 -0.08 -13.93
CA ASP A 52 29.39 1.02 -14.59
C ASP A 52 28.55 1.80 -13.58
N GLU A 53 28.39 3.11 -13.79
CA GLU A 53 27.67 4.03 -12.90
C GLU A 53 27.98 3.86 -11.41
N VAL A 54 29.26 3.78 -11.08
CA VAL A 54 29.76 3.49 -9.73
C VAL A 54 29.29 4.50 -8.67
N HIS A 55 28.80 5.69 -9.06
CA HIS A 55 28.19 6.64 -8.13
C HIS A 55 26.95 6.09 -7.42
N LEU A 56 26.28 5.08 -7.98
CA LEU A 56 25.18 4.36 -7.34
C LEU A 56 25.66 3.46 -6.19
N TYR A 57 26.95 3.15 -6.14
CA TYR A 57 27.54 2.18 -5.20
C TYR A 57 28.07 2.86 -3.94
N HIS A 58 27.19 3.57 -3.22
CA HIS A 58 27.52 4.25 -1.97
C HIS A 58 26.90 3.56 -0.75
N SER A 59 27.30 3.99 0.45
CA SER A 59 26.77 3.49 1.72
C SER A 59 26.86 1.95 1.84
N VAL A 60 25.85 1.31 2.43
CA VAL A 60 25.76 -0.14 2.65
C VAL A 60 25.91 -0.94 1.34
N TYR A 61 25.33 -0.47 0.25
CA TYR A 61 25.40 -1.16 -1.03
C TYR A 61 26.83 -1.19 -1.60
N GLY A 62 27.55 -0.07 -1.49
CA GLY A 62 28.98 -0.02 -1.84
C GLY A 62 29.84 -0.98 -1.01
N VAL A 63 29.57 -1.07 0.31
CA VAL A 63 30.25 -2.01 1.21
C VAL A 63 29.98 -3.47 0.81
N HIS A 64 28.74 -3.79 0.45
CA HIS A 64 28.37 -5.12 -0.04
C HIS A 64 29.18 -5.51 -1.28
N ILE A 65 29.27 -4.61 -2.27
CA ILE A 65 30.03 -4.86 -3.50
C ILE A 65 31.53 -5.01 -3.20
N TYR A 66 32.10 -4.19 -2.30
CA TYR A 66 33.48 -4.34 -1.86
C TYR A 66 33.77 -5.74 -1.32
N HIS A 67 32.89 -6.27 -0.45
CA HIS A 67 33.03 -7.62 0.08
C HIS A 67 32.79 -8.71 -0.97
N LEU A 68 31.90 -8.50 -1.95
CA LEU A 68 31.72 -9.40 -3.09
C LEU A 68 33.02 -9.54 -3.90
N VAL A 69 33.67 -8.42 -4.25
CA VAL A 69 34.94 -8.42 -4.98
C VAL A 69 36.03 -9.11 -4.16
N ARG A 70 36.10 -8.83 -2.85
CA ARG A 70 37.06 -9.47 -1.96
C ARG A 70 36.91 -11.00 -1.94
N ARG A 71 35.67 -11.50 -1.87
CA ARG A 71 35.39 -12.95 -1.95
C ARG A 71 35.81 -13.56 -3.29
N LEU A 72 35.61 -12.86 -4.40
CA LEU A 72 36.09 -13.31 -5.72
C LEU A 72 37.62 -13.39 -5.78
N GLU A 73 38.32 -12.46 -5.14
CA GLU A 73 39.80 -12.49 -5.04
C GLU A 73 40.27 -13.61 -4.10
N GLU A 74 39.56 -13.87 -2.99
CA GLU A 74 39.80 -15.00 -2.10
C GLU A 74 39.63 -16.35 -2.84
N LEU A 75 38.60 -16.50 -3.68
CA LEU A 75 38.46 -17.65 -4.59
C LEU A 75 39.66 -17.80 -5.54
N LYS A 76 40.34 -16.70 -5.89
CA LYS A 76 41.54 -16.72 -6.73
C LYS A 76 42.83 -16.90 -5.94
N ASN A 77 42.77 -17.48 -4.74
CA ASN A 77 43.92 -17.63 -3.85
C ASN A 77 44.59 -16.27 -3.53
N GLY A 78 43.80 -15.19 -3.47
CA GLY A 78 44.27 -13.84 -3.14
C GLY A 78 44.84 -13.04 -4.33
N GLN A 79 44.69 -13.49 -5.58
CA GLN A 79 45.10 -12.70 -6.74
C GLN A 79 44.13 -11.53 -6.99
N CYS A 80 44.65 -10.30 -6.93
CA CYS A 80 43.87 -9.09 -7.19
C CYS A 80 43.31 -9.04 -8.62
N LEU A 81 42.06 -8.60 -8.75
CA LEU A 81 41.42 -8.34 -10.03
C LEU A 81 41.80 -6.94 -10.54
N THR A 82 41.93 -6.78 -11.86
CA THR A 82 41.97 -5.44 -12.45
C THR A 82 40.60 -4.80 -12.31
N ARG A 83 40.54 -3.58 -11.75
CA ARG A 83 39.28 -2.88 -11.47
C ARG A 83 39.22 -1.61 -12.28
N ILE A 84 38.15 -1.44 -13.03
CA ILE A 84 37.86 -0.25 -13.84
C ILE A 84 36.48 0.24 -13.41
N ALA A 85 36.30 1.55 -13.23
CA ALA A 85 35.01 2.12 -12.87
C ALA A 85 34.69 3.33 -13.75
N SER A 86 33.42 3.48 -14.12
CA SER A 86 32.85 4.62 -14.83
C SER A 86 31.83 5.33 -13.93
N SER A 87 31.71 6.65 -14.06
CA SER A 87 30.78 7.45 -13.27
C SER A 87 30.46 8.79 -13.91
N ALA A 88 29.21 9.25 -13.79
CA ALA A 88 28.79 10.57 -14.26
C ALA A 88 28.98 11.70 -13.23
N THR A 89 28.75 11.45 -11.92
CA THR A 89 28.48 12.52 -10.95
C THR A 89 29.14 12.27 -9.57
N ILE A 90 30.47 12.30 -9.49
CA ILE A 90 31.20 12.22 -8.20
C ILE A 90 32.09 13.44 -8.03
N SER A 91 31.98 14.11 -6.87
CA SER A 91 32.76 15.32 -6.54
C SER A 91 34.25 15.03 -6.25
N ASP A 92 34.57 13.94 -5.55
CA ASP A 92 35.93 13.44 -5.35
C ASP A 92 36.04 11.99 -5.88
N PRO A 93 36.17 11.80 -7.21
CA PRO A 93 36.23 10.48 -7.82
C PRO A 93 37.44 9.68 -7.31
N GLY A 94 38.55 10.34 -7.02
CA GLY A 94 39.75 9.70 -6.48
C GLY A 94 39.55 9.16 -5.08
N GLY A 95 38.99 9.96 -4.15
CA GLY A 95 38.67 9.51 -2.79
C GLY A 95 37.61 8.42 -2.77
N PHE A 96 36.53 8.60 -3.53
CA PHE A 96 35.44 7.62 -3.63
C PHE A 96 35.97 6.26 -4.12
N ILE A 97 36.70 6.21 -5.23
CA ILE A 97 37.20 4.96 -5.80
C ILE A 97 38.28 4.32 -4.94
N ARG A 98 39.12 5.09 -4.25
CA ARG A 98 40.10 4.53 -3.30
C ARG A 98 39.41 3.74 -2.19
N ASN A 99 38.38 4.34 -1.59
CA ASN A 99 37.59 3.69 -0.56
C ASN A 99 36.82 2.49 -1.13
N PHE A 100 36.17 2.65 -2.28
CA PHE A 100 35.37 1.60 -2.91
C PHE A 100 36.20 0.38 -3.35
N PHE A 101 37.39 0.59 -3.94
CA PHE A 101 38.26 -0.50 -4.35
C PHE A 101 39.01 -1.09 -3.15
N TYR A 102 39.63 -0.27 -2.32
CA TYR A 102 40.66 -0.77 -1.38
C TYR A 102 40.26 -0.68 0.09
N GLY A 103 39.10 -0.11 0.41
CA GLY A 103 38.68 0.14 1.79
C GLY A 103 39.62 1.08 2.55
N ASN A 104 40.46 1.84 1.85
CA ASN A 104 41.43 2.74 2.46
C ASN A 104 41.75 3.94 1.55
N SER A 105 42.35 4.97 2.14
CA SER A 105 42.65 6.24 1.47
C SER A 105 44.07 6.35 0.89
N HIS A 106 44.91 5.32 1.05
CA HIS A 106 46.35 5.41 0.75
C HIS A 106 46.75 4.87 -0.63
N ASN A 107 45.91 4.07 -1.28
CA ASN A 107 46.23 3.48 -2.57
C ASN A 107 46.12 4.50 -3.72
N SER A 108 47.01 4.42 -4.70
CA SER A 108 46.94 5.27 -5.90
C SER A 108 45.90 4.75 -6.89
N VAL A 109 45.04 5.64 -7.37
CA VAL A 109 44.05 5.36 -8.44
C VAL A 109 44.29 6.33 -9.58
N LEU A 110 44.26 5.84 -10.81
CA LEU A 110 44.30 6.67 -12.01
C LEU A 110 42.87 7.14 -12.32
N VAL A 111 42.65 8.45 -12.33
CA VAL A 111 41.35 9.06 -12.62
C VAL A 111 41.42 9.80 -13.95
N HIS A 112 40.48 9.48 -14.84
CA HIS A 112 40.30 10.15 -16.13
C HIS A 112 39.06 11.04 -16.06
N ASP A 113 39.26 12.35 -15.91
CA ASP A 113 38.16 13.32 -15.92
C ASP A 113 37.77 13.67 -17.37
N ALA A 114 36.47 13.65 -17.65
CA ALA A 114 35.91 13.97 -18.98
C ALA A 114 36.28 15.39 -19.44
N SER A 115 36.47 16.33 -18.52
CA SER A 115 36.92 17.71 -18.82
C SER A 115 38.32 17.78 -19.45
N ASN A 116 39.13 16.73 -19.34
CA ASN A 116 40.45 16.65 -19.96
C ASN A 116 40.41 16.22 -21.43
N TYR A 117 39.24 15.87 -21.96
CA TYR A 117 39.05 15.42 -23.33
C TYR A 117 38.23 16.46 -24.12
N GLU A 118 38.38 16.45 -25.45
CA GLU A 118 37.60 17.32 -26.34
C GLU A 118 36.11 16.96 -26.19
N GLN A 119 35.33 17.88 -25.63
CA GLN A 119 33.90 17.70 -25.42
C GLN A 119 33.17 17.88 -26.76
N GLU A 120 32.17 17.05 -27.02
CA GLU A 120 31.23 17.35 -28.11
C GLU A 120 30.61 18.73 -27.85
N PRO A 121 30.48 19.60 -28.86
CA PRO A 121 29.87 20.90 -28.68
C PRO A 121 28.40 20.72 -28.30
N ALA A 122 28.09 20.85 -27.01
CA ALA A 122 26.73 20.96 -26.54
C ALA A 122 26.10 22.21 -27.19
N GLY A 123 24.90 22.07 -27.72
CA GLY A 123 24.12 23.20 -28.23
C GLY A 123 23.77 24.21 -27.12
N LEU A 124 22.91 25.17 -27.43
CA LEU A 124 22.36 26.05 -26.39
C LEU A 124 21.43 25.24 -25.47
N GLU A 125 21.84 25.06 -24.22
CA GLU A 125 21.00 24.47 -23.18
C GLU A 125 20.30 25.58 -22.38
N VAL A 126 18.97 25.52 -22.30
CA VAL A 126 18.15 26.48 -21.53
C VAL A 126 17.31 25.69 -20.52
N LEU A 127 17.50 25.99 -19.24
CA LEU A 127 16.78 25.36 -18.13
C LEU A 127 15.57 26.23 -17.74
N TYR A 128 14.37 25.70 -17.94
CA TYR A 128 13.11 26.34 -17.53
C TYR A 128 12.59 25.72 -16.23
N PHE A 129 12.32 26.56 -15.23
CA PHE A 129 11.61 26.16 -14.01
C PHE A 129 10.15 26.57 -14.15
N LEU A 130 9.29 25.58 -14.35
CA LEU A 130 7.86 25.79 -14.52
C LEU A 130 7.16 25.65 -13.18
N GLN A 131 6.43 26.67 -12.77
CA GLN A 131 5.64 26.65 -11.56
C GLN A 131 4.16 26.65 -11.92
N SER A 132 3.39 25.79 -11.24
CA SER A 132 1.95 25.90 -11.27
C SER A 132 1.54 27.25 -10.66
N PRO A 133 0.67 28.04 -11.28
CA PRO A 133 0.18 29.27 -10.68
C PRO A 133 -0.47 28.94 -9.32
N GLU A 134 0.07 29.50 -8.24
CA GLU A 134 -0.41 29.24 -6.86
C GLU A 134 -1.92 29.51 -6.72
N GLU A 135 -2.46 30.45 -7.51
CA GLU A 135 -3.86 30.85 -7.50
C GLU A 135 -4.81 29.79 -8.08
N LEU A 136 -4.34 28.91 -8.98
CA LEU A 136 -5.18 27.97 -9.73
C LEU A 136 -5.14 26.54 -9.19
N ASN A 137 -4.26 26.24 -8.23
CA ASN A 137 -4.12 24.92 -7.61
C ASN A 137 -4.04 23.76 -8.63
N ILE A 138 -3.44 24.02 -9.80
CA ILE A 138 -3.28 23.04 -10.86
C ILE A 138 -2.21 22.04 -10.41
N GLY A 139 -2.55 20.76 -10.38
CA GLY A 139 -1.61 19.70 -9.99
C GLY A 139 -0.39 19.69 -10.91
N ALA A 140 0.78 19.34 -10.35
CA ALA A 140 2.05 19.32 -11.08
C ALA A 140 2.00 18.50 -12.38
N ALA A 141 1.23 17.40 -12.39
CA ALA A 141 1.02 16.56 -13.57
C ALA A 141 0.32 17.32 -14.72
N SER A 142 -0.73 18.08 -14.44
CA SER A 142 -1.43 18.87 -15.46
C SER A 142 -0.54 19.95 -16.05
N THR A 143 0.23 20.64 -15.21
CA THR A 143 1.22 21.63 -15.64
C THR A 143 2.29 20.99 -16.53
N LEU A 144 2.80 19.81 -16.15
CA LEU A 144 3.76 19.06 -16.94
C LEU A 144 3.18 18.70 -18.32
N ILE A 145 1.98 18.11 -18.38
CA ILE A 145 1.33 17.71 -19.63
C ILE A 145 1.15 18.91 -20.55
N GLN A 146 0.59 20.02 -20.04
CA GLN A 146 0.39 21.22 -20.84
C GLN A 146 1.72 21.77 -21.38
N SER A 147 2.77 21.70 -20.58
CA SER A 147 4.10 22.17 -20.98
C SER A 147 4.73 21.27 -22.04
N VAL A 148 4.61 19.95 -21.88
CA VAL A 148 5.07 18.96 -22.87
C VAL A 148 4.32 19.12 -24.17
N MET A 149 2.99 19.32 -24.14
CA MET A 149 2.18 19.56 -25.33
C MET A 149 2.53 20.88 -26.01
N ALA A 150 2.71 21.95 -25.23
CA ALA A 150 3.08 23.27 -25.77
C ALA A 150 4.48 23.25 -26.40
N MET A 151 5.46 22.60 -25.78
CA MET A 151 6.80 22.44 -26.34
C MET A 151 6.78 21.49 -27.54
N GLY A 152 6.08 20.36 -27.44
CA GLY A 152 5.96 19.35 -28.48
C GLY A 152 5.34 19.88 -29.76
N HIS A 153 4.30 20.71 -29.67
CA HIS A 153 3.64 21.30 -30.85
C HIS A 153 4.18 22.67 -31.28
N GLY A 154 4.75 23.44 -30.35
CA GLY A 154 5.14 24.82 -30.59
C GLY A 154 6.63 25.02 -30.87
N VAL A 155 7.48 24.10 -30.41
CA VAL A 155 8.95 24.26 -30.44
C VAL A 155 9.62 23.10 -31.17
N LEU A 156 9.18 21.86 -30.92
CA LEU A 156 9.78 20.67 -31.49
C LEU A 156 9.32 20.46 -32.95
N SER A 157 10.26 20.06 -33.80
CA SER A 157 9.99 19.58 -35.16
C SER A 157 9.65 18.07 -35.15
N ASN A 158 9.14 17.55 -36.27
CA ASN A 158 8.71 16.15 -36.36
C ASN A 158 9.83 15.11 -36.14
N ASP A 159 11.10 15.51 -36.30
CA ASP A 159 12.26 14.63 -36.10
C ASP A 159 12.86 14.76 -34.68
N ASP A 160 12.40 15.75 -33.90
CA ASP A 160 12.84 15.96 -32.53
C ASP A 160 12.15 14.98 -31.57
N ARG A 161 12.84 14.63 -30.48
CA ARG A 161 12.34 13.68 -29.47
C ARG A 161 12.35 14.33 -28.10
N ALA A 162 11.25 14.16 -27.38
CA ALA A 162 11.13 14.55 -25.98
C ALA A 162 11.22 13.32 -25.08
N ILE A 163 11.91 13.45 -23.94
CA ILE A 163 11.90 12.46 -22.86
C ILE A 163 11.27 13.14 -21.64
N VAL A 164 10.25 12.51 -21.08
CA VAL A 164 9.56 13.00 -19.88
C VAL A 164 9.86 12.03 -18.74
N PHE A 165 10.46 12.55 -17.67
CA PHE A 165 10.75 11.76 -16.48
C PHE A 165 9.61 11.90 -15.47
N SER A 166 9.35 10.80 -14.77
CA SER A 166 8.34 10.67 -13.73
C SER A 166 8.94 9.89 -12.57
N ASP A 167 8.49 10.18 -11.34
CA ASP A 167 8.96 9.53 -10.12
C ASP A 167 8.33 8.15 -9.87
N SER A 168 7.29 7.77 -10.64
CA SER A 168 6.56 6.52 -10.47
C SER A 168 6.05 5.94 -11.79
N LEU A 169 5.91 4.60 -11.83
CA LEU A 169 5.39 3.88 -13.01
C LEU A 169 3.92 4.21 -13.28
N ASP A 170 3.12 4.39 -12.23
CA ASP A 170 1.71 4.80 -12.34
C ASP A 170 1.60 6.18 -13.02
N MET A 171 2.37 7.18 -12.56
CA MET A 171 2.36 8.51 -13.18
C MET A 171 2.88 8.46 -14.61
N ALA A 172 3.90 7.65 -14.93
CA ALA A 172 4.35 7.45 -16.31
C ALA A 172 3.25 6.88 -17.22
N GLY A 173 2.50 5.87 -16.74
CA GLY A 173 1.38 5.27 -17.47
C GLY A 173 0.25 6.28 -17.69
N ARG A 174 -0.11 7.05 -16.66
CA ARG A 174 -1.16 8.09 -16.72
C ARG A 174 -0.78 9.24 -17.65
N LEU A 175 0.45 9.75 -17.56
CA LEU A 175 0.97 10.79 -18.44
C LEU A 175 0.90 10.34 -19.91
N THR A 176 1.27 9.10 -20.19
CA THR A 176 1.20 8.52 -21.54
C THR A 176 -0.24 8.51 -22.06
N ALA A 177 -1.20 8.04 -21.25
CA ALA A 177 -2.60 8.02 -21.62
C ALA A 177 -3.17 9.44 -21.85
N GLN A 178 -2.81 10.41 -21.01
CA GLN A 178 -3.31 11.78 -21.11
C GLN A 178 -2.71 12.57 -22.28
N ILE A 179 -1.42 12.42 -22.54
CA ILE A 179 -0.78 13.01 -23.73
C ILE A 179 -1.47 12.47 -24.98
N LYS A 180 -1.69 11.14 -25.04
CA LYS A 180 -2.37 10.51 -26.16
C LYS A 180 -3.82 10.99 -26.33
N ASP A 181 -4.57 11.11 -25.22
CA ASP A 181 -5.95 11.61 -25.25
C ASP A 181 -6.01 13.09 -25.68
N ALA A 182 -5.09 13.93 -25.18
CA ALA A 182 -5.02 15.34 -25.54
C ALA A 182 -4.70 15.55 -27.02
N GLU A 183 -3.79 14.75 -27.59
CA GLU A 183 -3.48 14.68 -29.02
C GLU A 183 -4.70 14.29 -29.86
N GLU A 184 -5.46 13.28 -29.42
CA GLU A 184 -6.59 12.74 -30.18
C GLU A 184 -7.85 13.62 -30.10
N ASN A 185 -8.14 14.24 -28.95
CA ASN A 185 -9.47 14.83 -28.66
C ASN A 185 -9.53 16.37 -28.60
N LYS A 186 -8.41 17.11 -28.72
CA LYS A 186 -8.33 18.59 -28.83
C LYS A 186 -9.17 19.39 -27.82
N ARG A 187 -9.45 18.86 -26.64
CA ARG A 187 -10.15 19.56 -25.55
C ARG A 187 -9.32 19.48 -24.29
N THR A 188 -9.07 20.62 -23.66
CA THR A 188 -8.55 20.72 -22.29
C THR A 188 -9.65 21.18 -21.34
N PRO A 189 -10.49 20.28 -20.79
CA PRO A 189 -11.08 20.55 -19.49
C PRO A 189 -9.97 20.51 -18.43
N ASP A 190 -10.14 21.24 -17.32
CA ASP A 190 -9.40 21.00 -16.07
C ASP A 190 -9.80 19.62 -15.51
N LEU A 191 -9.31 18.57 -16.18
CA LEU A 191 -9.60 17.19 -15.87
C LEU A 191 -8.59 16.76 -14.82
N HIS A 192 -9.06 16.63 -13.58
CA HIS A 192 -8.26 16.04 -12.51
C HIS A 192 -8.45 14.53 -12.52
N GLN A 193 -7.34 13.78 -12.53
CA GLN A 193 -7.34 12.34 -12.39
C GLN A 193 -7.16 11.93 -10.93
N GLU A 194 -7.93 10.95 -10.50
CA GLU A 194 -7.92 10.42 -9.13
C GLU A 194 -7.74 8.90 -9.17
N SER A 195 -7.06 8.36 -8.16
CA SER A 195 -6.98 6.91 -8.00
C SER A 195 -8.34 6.33 -7.63
N LEU A 196 -8.55 5.04 -7.93
CA LEU A 196 -9.78 4.34 -7.53
C LEU A 196 -9.98 4.32 -6.01
N THR A 197 -8.89 4.36 -5.25
CA THR A 197 -8.90 4.55 -3.80
C THR A 197 -9.58 5.86 -3.40
N GLU A 198 -9.20 6.95 -4.04
CA GLU A 198 -9.79 8.27 -3.80
C GLU A 198 -11.25 8.30 -4.26
N LEU A 199 -11.56 7.67 -5.38
CA LEU A 199 -12.93 7.54 -5.90
C LEU A 199 -13.87 6.76 -4.96
N SER A 200 -13.35 5.78 -4.22
CA SER A 200 -14.15 4.97 -3.30
C SER A 200 -14.23 5.51 -1.87
N THR A 201 -13.35 6.43 -1.49
CA THR A 201 -13.24 6.93 -0.09
C THR A 201 -13.44 8.44 0.05
N THR A 202 -12.98 9.22 -0.92
CA THR A 202 -13.06 10.69 -0.92
C THR A 202 -14.26 11.18 -1.73
N PHE A 203 -14.58 10.53 -2.86
CA PHE A 203 -15.68 10.92 -3.75
C PHE A 203 -17.01 10.25 -3.40
N ILE A 204 -17.38 10.38 -2.13
CA ILE A 204 -18.64 9.87 -1.58
C ILE A 204 -19.61 11.02 -1.23
N PRO A 205 -20.90 10.74 -1.06
CA PRO A 205 -21.87 11.78 -0.70
C PRO A 205 -21.45 12.49 0.60
N TYR A 206 -21.65 13.81 0.67
CA TYR A 206 -21.41 14.63 1.86
C TYR A 206 -19.97 14.74 2.37
N LYS A 207 -18.97 14.16 1.69
CA LYS A 207 -17.56 14.40 2.00
C LYS A 207 -17.15 15.80 1.51
N THR A 208 -16.48 16.55 2.38
CA THR A 208 -15.94 17.88 2.08
C THR A 208 -14.42 17.83 2.06
N VAL A 209 -13.78 18.33 1.01
CA VAL A 209 -12.31 18.37 0.87
C VAL A 209 -11.82 19.68 0.27
N TYR A 210 -10.62 20.12 0.65
CA TYR A 210 -9.91 21.24 0.00
C TYR A 210 -8.96 20.69 -1.07
N ARG A 211 -9.50 20.35 -2.26
CA ARG A 211 -8.70 19.72 -3.33
C ARG A 211 -8.67 20.50 -4.64
N TYR A 212 -9.83 20.82 -5.21
CA TYR A 212 -9.91 21.35 -6.60
C TYR A 212 -10.25 22.83 -6.72
N HIS A 213 -10.62 23.45 -5.61
CA HIS A 213 -10.97 24.86 -5.60
C HIS A 213 -10.06 25.57 -4.59
N PRO A 214 -9.56 26.78 -4.91
CA PRO A 214 -8.72 27.52 -3.99
C PRO A 214 -9.50 27.83 -2.72
N ALA A 215 -8.79 27.95 -1.60
CA ALA A 215 -9.41 28.39 -0.35
C ALA A 215 -10.14 29.74 -0.56
N PRO A 216 -11.32 29.95 0.05
CA PRO A 216 -11.97 29.15 1.09
C PRO A 216 -13.02 28.15 0.56
N PHE A 217 -12.94 27.73 -0.70
CA PHE A 217 -13.93 26.82 -1.28
C PHE A 217 -13.64 25.35 -0.95
N LEU A 218 -14.66 24.67 -0.44
CA LEU A 218 -14.68 23.21 -0.32
C LEU A 218 -15.12 22.62 -1.67
N SER A 219 -14.52 21.49 -2.03
CA SER A 219 -15.00 20.61 -3.10
C SER A 219 -15.92 19.56 -2.49
N VAL A 220 -17.11 19.40 -3.07
CA VAL A 220 -18.05 18.32 -2.74
C VAL A 220 -18.55 17.67 -4.03
N LEU A 221 -18.91 16.39 -3.96
CA LEU A 221 -19.53 15.69 -5.07
C LEU A 221 -20.81 16.40 -5.52
N ASP A 222 -21.03 16.52 -6.83
CA ASP A 222 -22.29 17.02 -7.34
C ASP A 222 -23.36 15.93 -7.31
N ILE A 223 -24.24 16.07 -6.34
CA ILE A 223 -25.35 15.15 -6.07
C ILE A 223 -26.68 15.90 -6.05
N GLU A 224 -27.71 15.23 -6.55
CA GLU A 224 -29.10 15.68 -6.48
C GLU A 224 -29.74 15.25 -5.15
N HIS A 225 -30.64 16.09 -4.65
CA HIS A 225 -31.41 15.84 -3.44
C HIS A 225 -32.89 16.17 -3.68
N HIS A 226 -33.78 15.41 -3.05
CA HIS A 226 -35.21 15.69 -3.07
C HIS A 226 -35.86 15.37 -1.72
N PRO A 227 -36.80 16.20 -1.20
CA PRO A 227 -37.50 15.91 0.06
C PRO A 227 -38.14 14.52 0.10
N ASN A 228 -38.74 14.08 -1.01
CA ASN A 228 -39.39 12.76 -1.13
C ASN A 228 -38.40 11.58 -1.18
N TRP A 229 -37.09 11.83 -1.17
CA TRP A 229 -36.04 10.79 -1.13
C TRP A 229 -35.50 10.56 0.28
N VAL A 230 -36.03 11.30 1.26
CA VAL A 230 -35.72 11.12 2.68
C VAL A 230 -36.71 10.13 3.27
N SER A 231 -36.21 9.14 4.01
CA SER A 231 -37.05 8.17 4.72
C SER A 231 -37.88 8.83 5.82
N ASP A 232 -39.02 8.23 6.17
CA ASP A 232 -39.93 8.76 7.19
C ASP A 232 -39.26 8.88 8.58
N ASP A 233 -38.38 7.94 8.91
CA ASP A 233 -37.57 7.95 10.15
C ASP A 233 -36.37 8.91 10.11
N ARG A 234 -36.12 9.54 8.95
CA ARG A 234 -35.03 10.48 8.69
C ARG A 234 -33.62 9.90 8.87
N GLN A 235 -33.50 8.58 8.92
CA GLN A 235 -32.22 7.87 9.05
C GLN A 235 -31.55 7.58 7.71
N THR A 236 -32.31 7.60 6.60
CA THR A 236 -31.78 7.32 5.26
C THR A 236 -32.20 8.41 4.27
N VAL A 237 -31.27 8.82 3.43
CA VAL A 237 -31.49 9.76 2.35
C VAL A 237 -30.97 9.16 1.06
N THR A 238 -31.84 9.04 0.06
CA THR A 238 -31.41 8.66 -1.28
C THR A 238 -30.87 9.89 -2.01
N VAL A 239 -29.72 9.74 -2.66
CA VAL A 239 -29.07 10.78 -3.47
C VAL A 239 -28.76 10.24 -4.85
N ARG A 240 -28.70 11.12 -5.85
CA ARG A 240 -28.28 10.74 -7.20
C ARG A 240 -26.96 11.42 -7.54
N LEU A 241 -25.98 10.63 -7.98
CA LEU A 241 -24.71 11.15 -8.48
C LEU A 241 -24.89 11.72 -9.89
N ASN A 242 -24.45 12.97 -10.08
CA ASN A 242 -24.25 13.51 -11.41
C ASN A 242 -22.91 13.01 -11.97
N CYS A 243 -22.96 12.09 -12.93
CA CYS A 243 -21.78 11.51 -13.57
C CYS A 243 -22.03 11.13 -15.04
N GLU A 244 -20.94 11.05 -15.80
CA GLU A 244 -20.93 10.41 -17.12
C GLU A 244 -20.30 9.02 -16.99
N GLY A 245 -20.85 8.03 -17.68
CA GLY A 245 -20.37 6.65 -17.59
C GLY A 245 -21.35 5.64 -18.16
N VAL A 246 -21.08 4.36 -17.89
CA VAL A 246 -21.96 3.26 -18.30
C VAL A 246 -22.96 2.99 -17.17
N LYS A 247 -24.25 3.07 -17.48
CA LYS A 247 -25.32 2.71 -16.55
C LYS A 247 -25.87 1.33 -16.92
N GLN A 248 -25.92 0.43 -15.94
CA GLN A 248 -26.60 -0.85 -16.01
C GLN A 248 -27.78 -0.83 -15.04
N GLU A 249 -28.65 -1.86 -15.06
CA GLU A 249 -29.87 -1.89 -14.25
C GLU A 249 -29.61 -1.72 -12.75
N ASN A 250 -28.51 -2.26 -12.23
CA ASN A 250 -28.22 -2.29 -10.79
C ASN A 250 -27.00 -1.45 -10.36
N PHE A 251 -26.15 -1.04 -11.30
CA PHE A 251 -24.89 -0.35 -11.00
C PHE A 251 -24.58 0.71 -12.05
N GLN A 252 -23.86 1.74 -11.64
CA GLN A 252 -23.26 2.72 -12.56
C GLN A 252 -21.73 2.69 -12.48
N PHE A 253 -21.08 2.70 -13.63
CA PHE A 253 -19.64 2.77 -13.79
C PHE A 253 -19.27 4.17 -14.28
N PRO A 254 -19.02 5.12 -13.37
CA PRO A 254 -18.69 6.49 -13.75
C PRO A 254 -17.31 6.52 -14.40
N LYS A 255 -17.23 7.17 -15.55
CA LYS A 255 -15.97 7.58 -16.20
C LYS A 255 -15.58 8.99 -15.81
N LYS A 256 -16.56 9.81 -15.41
CA LYS A 256 -16.35 11.19 -14.99
C LYS A 256 -17.40 11.55 -13.94
N VAL A 257 -16.93 12.09 -12.81
CA VAL A 257 -17.78 12.64 -11.76
C VAL A 257 -17.64 14.15 -11.73
N TYR A 258 -18.68 14.83 -11.27
CA TYR A 258 -18.69 16.28 -11.13
C TYR A 258 -18.51 16.66 -9.67
N VAL A 259 -17.71 17.70 -9.43
CA VAL A 259 -17.54 18.32 -8.13
C VAL A 259 -18.00 19.77 -8.20
N LYS A 260 -18.58 20.27 -7.11
CA LYS A 260 -19.04 21.65 -7.00
C LYS A 260 -18.34 22.39 -5.85
N PRO A 261 -18.06 23.69 -6.01
CA PRO A 261 -17.51 24.51 -4.95
C PRO A 261 -18.60 24.89 -3.94
N LEU A 262 -18.29 24.76 -2.64
CA LEU A 262 -19.05 25.36 -1.55
C LEU A 262 -18.18 26.34 -0.79
N TYR A 263 -18.61 27.60 -0.69
CA TYR A 263 -17.94 28.60 0.14
C TYR A 263 -18.11 28.24 1.62
N SER A 264 -17.00 28.00 2.31
CA SER A 264 -16.94 27.64 3.74
C SER A 264 -16.65 28.87 4.61
N ASP A 265 -16.60 28.68 5.93
CA ASP A 265 -16.01 29.66 6.83
C ASP A 265 -14.52 29.91 6.52
N GLU A 266 -14.06 31.14 6.78
CA GLU A 266 -12.68 31.57 6.58
C GLU A 266 -11.70 31.00 7.63
N GLN A 267 -12.21 30.32 8.66
CA GLN A 267 -11.42 29.76 9.75
C GLN A 267 -10.96 28.32 9.47
N GLY A 268 -11.32 27.74 8.33
CA GLY A 268 -10.97 26.37 7.96
C GLY A 268 -11.77 25.28 8.69
N ASN A 269 -12.86 25.62 9.39
CA ASN A 269 -13.66 24.64 10.13
C ASN A 269 -14.50 23.71 9.23
N GLN A 270 -14.54 23.99 7.93
CA GLN A 270 -15.34 23.28 6.91
C GLN A 270 -16.85 23.38 7.16
N THR A 271 -17.30 24.54 7.64
CA THR A 271 -18.71 24.79 7.94
C THR A 271 -19.52 25.00 6.66
N VAL A 272 -20.60 24.24 6.53
CA VAL A 272 -21.57 24.37 5.42
C VAL A 272 -22.98 24.61 5.95
N LYS A 273 -23.87 25.06 5.07
CA LYS A 273 -25.30 25.18 5.36
C LYS A 273 -26.03 23.92 4.95
N PHE A 274 -26.80 23.36 5.87
CA PHE A 274 -27.50 22.09 5.72
C PHE A 274 -29.02 22.28 5.88
N CYS A 275 -29.79 21.64 5.00
CA CYS A 275 -31.24 21.66 5.04
C CYS A 275 -31.80 20.46 5.81
N PRO A 276 -32.51 20.64 6.95
CA PRO A 276 -33.05 19.52 7.73
C PRO A 276 -34.30 18.84 7.11
N GLN A 277 -34.70 19.23 5.89
CA GLN A 277 -35.85 18.65 5.17
C GLN A 277 -35.43 17.81 3.98
N CYS A 278 -34.58 18.32 3.09
CA CYS A 278 -34.09 17.58 1.92
C CYS A 278 -32.63 17.12 2.05
N TYR A 279 -31.98 17.47 3.17
CA TYR A 279 -30.58 17.12 3.46
C TYR A 279 -29.56 17.74 2.50
N ALA A 280 -29.98 18.59 1.55
CA ALA A 280 -29.05 19.29 0.67
C ALA A 280 -28.09 20.22 1.45
N ILE A 281 -26.86 20.31 0.94
CA ILE A 281 -25.79 21.15 1.48
C ILE A 281 -25.50 22.34 0.56
N TYR A 282 -25.11 23.44 1.17
CA TYR A 282 -24.93 24.73 0.51
C TYR A 282 -23.76 25.52 1.11
N SER A 283 -23.32 26.52 0.35
CA SER A 283 -22.36 27.53 0.80
C SER A 283 -22.87 28.25 2.05
N ILE A 284 -21.96 28.67 2.94
CA ILE A 284 -22.31 29.28 4.23
C ILE A 284 -23.14 30.56 4.10
N SER A 285 -22.99 31.26 2.97
CA SER A 285 -23.71 32.48 2.61
C SER A 285 -25.18 32.24 2.28
N ARG A 286 -25.59 31.00 2.00
CA ARG A 286 -26.97 30.67 1.64
C ARG A 286 -27.84 30.55 2.90
N SER A 287 -28.94 31.29 2.93
CA SER A 287 -29.87 31.30 4.05
C SER A 287 -31.12 30.42 3.84
N ARG A 288 -31.46 30.07 2.59
CA ARG A 288 -32.71 29.36 2.25
C ARG A 288 -32.51 28.23 1.25
N CYS A 289 -33.24 27.13 1.44
CA CYS A 289 -33.45 26.07 0.46
C CYS A 289 -34.85 26.23 -0.17
N SER A 290 -35.07 25.64 -1.34
CA SER A 290 -36.37 25.61 -2.02
C SER A 290 -37.47 24.95 -1.18
N CYS A 291 -37.13 23.99 -0.30
CA CYS A 291 -38.09 23.29 0.54
C CYS A 291 -38.08 23.72 2.02
N HIS A 292 -37.14 24.56 2.45
CA HIS A 292 -37.02 24.96 3.86
C HIS A 292 -36.33 26.33 4.02
N GLN A 293 -36.85 27.18 4.89
CA GLN A 293 -36.39 28.56 5.04
C GLN A 293 -35.27 28.75 6.07
N ASP A 294 -35.02 27.77 6.96
CA ASP A 294 -34.00 27.86 8.00
C ASP A 294 -32.89 26.82 7.78
N LEU A 295 -31.78 27.26 7.21
CA LEU A 295 -30.60 26.41 6.98
C LEU A 295 -29.67 26.43 8.19
N GLN A 296 -29.33 25.24 8.67
CA GLN A 296 -28.48 25.08 9.84
C GLN A 296 -27.01 25.07 9.44
N ALA A 297 -26.15 25.70 10.23
CA ALA A 297 -24.71 25.57 10.05
C ALA A 297 -24.24 24.24 10.66
N VAL A 298 -23.50 23.45 9.89
CA VAL A 298 -23.01 22.13 10.32
C VAL A 298 -21.59 21.90 9.85
N LYS A 299 -20.88 21.02 10.56
CA LYS A 299 -19.68 20.34 10.08
C LYS A 299 -20.03 18.88 9.80
N LEU A 300 -19.68 18.42 8.60
CA LEU A 300 -20.00 17.08 8.13
C LEU A 300 -18.81 16.14 8.37
N TYR A 301 -19.12 14.94 8.85
CA TYR A 301 -18.22 13.80 8.87
C TYR A 301 -18.88 12.70 8.07
N ALA A 302 -18.27 12.31 6.96
CA ALA A 302 -18.80 11.29 6.06
C ALA A 302 -17.78 10.15 5.91
N GLU A 303 -18.27 8.92 6.07
CA GLU A 303 -17.52 7.68 5.90
C GLU A 303 -18.17 6.83 4.80
N PRO A 304 -17.38 6.19 3.93
CA PRO A 304 -17.90 5.48 2.77
C PRO A 304 -18.59 4.17 3.20
N ILE A 305 -19.73 3.85 2.60
CA ILE A 305 -20.38 2.54 2.71
C ILE A 305 -20.02 1.77 1.44
N VAL A 306 -19.09 0.82 1.56
CA VAL A 306 -18.52 0.08 0.42
C VAL A 306 -18.73 -1.42 0.57
N GLU A 307 -18.92 -2.07 -0.56
CA GLU A 307 -18.90 -3.53 -0.72
C GLU A 307 -17.80 -3.90 -1.70
N ARG A 308 -17.10 -4.99 -1.43
CA ARG A 308 -16.05 -5.50 -2.30
C ARG A 308 -16.49 -6.83 -2.90
N SER A 309 -15.92 -7.18 -4.04
CA SER A 309 -16.13 -8.46 -4.70
C SER A 309 -15.02 -8.63 -5.72
N TYR A 310 -14.86 -9.85 -6.22
CA TYR A 310 -13.91 -10.10 -7.29
C TYR A 310 -14.49 -11.07 -8.32
N GLU A 311 -13.93 -11.03 -9.51
CA GLU A 311 -14.17 -12.01 -10.56
C GLU A 311 -12.81 -12.56 -11.02
N ALA A 312 -12.63 -13.88 -10.93
CA ALA A 312 -11.47 -14.54 -11.50
C ALA A 312 -11.62 -14.60 -13.03
N LEU A 313 -10.64 -14.07 -13.76
CA LEU A 313 -10.66 -14.08 -15.23
C LEU A 313 -9.91 -15.29 -15.81
N VAL A 314 -9.14 -15.96 -14.97
CA VAL A 314 -8.41 -17.20 -15.26
C VAL A 314 -8.48 -18.11 -14.03
N GLU A 315 -8.30 -19.41 -14.26
CA GLU A 315 -8.23 -20.39 -13.18
C GLU A 315 -7.06 -20.06 -12.22
N PRO A 316 -7.28 -20.13 -10.89
CA PRO A 316 -6.21 -19.96 -9.91
C PRO A 316 -5.09 -20.98 -10.14
N ARG A 317 -3.84 -20.52 -10.12
CA ARG A 317 -2.67 -21.39 -10.21
C ARG A 317 -2.15 -21.69 -8.81
N GLN A 318 -2.01 -22.96 -8.46
CA GLN A 318 -1.49 -23.34 -7.16
C GLN A 318 -0.03 -22.88 -6.96
N ILE A 319 0.22 -22.22 -5.83
CA ILE A 319 1.56 -21.87 -5.39
C ILE A 319 2.17 -23.04 -4.62
N ARG A 320 1.59 -23.33 -3.45
CA ARG A 320 1.90 -24.44 -2.54
C ARG A 320 0.70 -24.66 -1.63
N ALA A 321 0.37 -25.93 -1.36
CA ALA A 321 -0.66 -26.33 -0.39
C ALA A 321 -1.97 -25.52 -0.57
N SER A 322 -2.35 -24.72 0.41
CA SER A 322 -3.58 -23.91 0.45
C SER A 322 -3.50 -22.55 -0.25
N PHE A 323 -2.35 -22.17 -0.82
CA PHE A 323 -2.18 -20.89 -1.51
C PHE A 323 -2.24 -21.03 -3.03
N ASN A 324 -3.03 -20.18 -3.66
CA ASN A 324 -3.12 -20.02 -5.11
C ASN A 324 -2.84 -18.57 -5.50
N ILE A 325 -2.36 -18.35 -6.72
CA ILE A 325 -2.26 -17.03 -7.35
C ILE A 325 -3.32 -16.89 -8.44
N LEU A 326 -4.01 -15.77 -8.44
CA LEU A 326 -4.86 -15.31 -9.53
C LEU A 326 -4.08 -14.30 -10.36
N GLU A 327 -3.50 -14.77 -11.47
CA GLU A 327 -2.68 -13.93 -12.36
C GLU A 327 -3.50 -12.88 -13.12
N LYS A 328 -4.81 -13.11 -13.25
CA LYS A 328 -5.77 -12.17 -13.83
C LYS A 328 -7.10 -12.27 -13.09
N MET A 329 -7.46 -11.21 -12.41
CA MET A 329 -8.74 -11.05 -11.77
C MET A 329 -9.26 -9.63 -11.96
N GLN A 330 -10.54 -9.40 -11.70
CA GLN A 330 -11.14 -8.09 -11.64
C GLN A 330 -11.61 -7.83 -10.21
N GLY A 331 -10.87 -7.01 -9.47
CA GLY A 331 -11.29 -6.52 -8.16
C GLY A 331 -12.36 -5.44 -8.34
N THR A 332 -13.48 -5.54 -7.64
CA THR A 332 -14.61 -4.63 -7.78
C THR A 332 -15.00 -4.03 -6.44
N THR A 333 -14.99 -2.70 -6.36
CA THR A 333 -15.45 -1.92 -5.22
C THR A 333 -16.75 -1.21 -5.57
N THR A 334 -17.83 -1.55 -4.87
CA THR A 334 -19.14 -0.90 -5.02
C THR A 334 -19.35 0.07 -3.86
N VAL A 335 -19.43 1.36 -4.17
CA VAL A 335 -19.79 2.42 -3.23
C VAL A 335 -21.31 2.56 -3.21
N ARG A 336 -21.95 2.18 -2.10
CA ARG A 336 -23.39 2.37 -1.91
C ARG A 336 -23.75 3.79 -1.49
N GLY A 337 -22.83 4.51 -0.86
CA GLY A 337 -23.08 5.84 -0.35
C GLY A 337 -22.14 6.20 0.79
N SER A 338 -22.65 6.94 1.78
CA SER A 338 -21.90 7.30 2.98
C SER A 338 -22.75 7.30 4.25
N SER A 339 -22.14 6.96 5.38
CA SER A 339 -22.67 7.25 6.71
C SER A 339 -22.24 8.65 7.12
N VAL A 340 -23.19 9.49 7.52
CA VAL A 340 -22.97 10.92 7.72
C VAL A 340 -23.36 11.36 9.13
N VAL A 341 -22.44 12.04 9.80
CA VAL A 341 -22.67 12.76 11.05
C VAL A 341 -22.55 14.27 10.78
N ALA A 342 -23.68 14.98 10.82
CA ALA A 342 -23.72 16.43 10.69
C ALA A 342 -23.77 17.08 12.09
N LYS A 343 -22.62 17.54 12.57
CA LYS A 343 -22.50 18.24 13.87
C LYS A 343 -22.95 19.69 13.71
N ARG A 344 -23.98 20.08 14.46
CA ARG A 344 -24.53 21.44 14.44
C ARG A 344 -23.54 22.44 15.03
N LEU A 345 -23.42 23.58 14.37
CA LEU A 345 -22.57 24.69 14.75
C LEU A 345 -23.40 25.97 14.90
N PHE A 346 -23.00 26.81 15.84
CA PHE A 346 -23.64 28.09 16.12
C PHE A 346 -22.61 29.20 15.99
N TRP A 347 -23.05 30.34 15.46
CA TRP A 347 -22.21 31.52 15.34
C TRP A 347 -22.05 32.18 16.71
N HIS A 348 -20.81 32.42 17.14
CA HIS A 348 -20.49 33.14 18.37
C HIS A 348 -19.95 34.54 18.01
N PRO A 349 -20.75 35.61 18.13
CA PRO A 349 -20.36 36.97 17.72
C PRO A 349 -19.16 37.53 18.48
N GLN A 350 -18.95 37.08 19.72
CA GLN A 350 -17.84 37.53 20.58
C GLN A 350 -16.48 37.06 20.07
N ASP A 351 -16.44 35.86 19.49
CA ASP A 351 -15.22 35.20 19.01
C ASP A 351 -15.13 35.18 17.48
N GLY A 352 -16.15 35.69 16.78
CA GLY A 352 -16.24 35.73 15.32
C GLY A 352 -16.16 34.35 14.64
N CYS A 353 -16.57 33.27 15.31
CA CYS A 353 -16.42 31.91 14.79
C CYS A 353 -17.62 31.00 15.06
N TYR A 354 -17.73 29.93 14.27
CA TYR A 354 -18.69 28.86 14.49
C TYR A 354 -18.15 27.85 15.51
N ARG A 355 -18.94 27.51 16.53
CA ARG A 355 -18.58 26.47 17.51
C ARG A 355 -19.74 25.51 17.77
N PRO A 356 -19.44 24.25 18.13
CA PRO A 356 -20.45 23.33 18.63
C PRO A 356 -20.91 23.78 20.01
N GLN A 357 -22.21 23.71 20.27
CA GLN A 357 -22.79 23.96 21.59
C GLN A 357 -22.92 22.64 22.36
N ARG A 358 -22.57 22.64 23.65
CA ARG A 358 -22.71 21.46 24.53
C ARG A 358 -24.15 20.93 24.49
N HIS A 359 -24.31 19.61 24.38
CA HIS A 359 -25.58 18.87 24.31
C HIS A 359 -26.43 19.07 23.04
N THR A 360 -25.84 19.55 21.94
CA THR A 360 -26.58 19.62 20.67
C THR A 360 -26.59 18.26 19.97
N GLN A 361 -27.77 17.73 19.67
CA GLN A 361 -27.92 16.50 18.90
C GLN A 361 -27.46 16.71 17.45
N ALA A 362 -26.57 15.84 16.97
CA ALA A 362 -26.16 15.79 15.58
C ALA A 362 -27.22 15.08 14.72
N TYR A 363 -27.22 15.35 13.42
CA TYR A 363 -27.97 14.53 12.47
C TYR A 363 -27.10 13.33 12.07
N ASN A 364 -27.59 12.13 12.33
CA ASN A 364 -26.95 10.89 11.91
C ASN A 364 -27.84 10.23 10.86
N PHE A 365 -27.30 9.99 9.67
CA PHE A 365 -28.06 9.41 8.57
C PHE A 365 -27.15 8.72 7.54
N ASN A 366 -27.71 7.77 6.80
CA ASN A 366 -27.06 7.14 5.65
C ASN A 366 -27.49 7.85 4.36
N ALA A 367 -26.54 8.38 3.61
CA ALA A 367 -26.74 8.93 2.28
C ALA A 367 -26.43 7.89 1.21
N LEU A 368 -27.45 7.22 0.68
CA LEU A 368 -27.31 6.11 -0.26
C LEU A 368 -27.55 6.57 -1.70
N TYR A 369 -26.76 6.09 -2.65
CA TYR A 369 -27.03 6.32 -4.06
C TYR A 369 -28.30 5.59 -4.50
N ASP A 370 -29.10 6.23 -5.37
CA ASP A 370 -30.23 5.57 -6.03
C ASP A 370 -29.77 4.41 -6.91
N ILE A 371 -28.62 4.56 -7.57
CA ILE A 371 -27.89 3.50 -8.27
C ILE A 371 -26.46 3.45 -7.72
N PRO A 372 -26.06 2.37 -7.02
CA PRO A 372 -24.72 2.22 -6.48
C PRO A 372 -23.62 2.41 -7.53
N VAL A 373 -22.53 3.02 -7.10
CA VAL A 373 -21.39 3.34 -7.96
C VAL A 373 -20.39 2.19 -7.90
N ARG A 374 -19.96 1.69 -9.05
CA ARG A 374 -19.03 0.57 -9.12
C ARG A 374 -17.75 0.95 -9.85
N TYR A 375 -16.65 0.54 -9.23
CA TYR A 375 -15.30 0.68 -9.71
C TYR A 375 -14.70 -0.72 -9.84
N SER A 376 -14.07 -1.01 -10.97
CA SER A 376 -13.47 -2.32 -11.23
C SER A 376 -12.07 -2.15 -11.77
N ILE A 377 -11.14 -2.97 -11.27
CA ILE A 377 -9.72 -2.89 -11.55
C ILE A 377 -9.24 -4.27 -11.99
N PRO A 378 -8.75 -4.45 -13.23
CA PRO A 378 -8.05 -5.67 -13.59
C PRO A 378 -6.72 -5.70 -12.83
N THR A 379 -6.50 -6.76 -12.07
CA THR A 379 -5.38 -6.87 -11.12
C THR A 379 -5.02 -8.34 -10.87
N LYS A 380 -4.17 -8.58 -9.88
CA LYS A 380 -3.71 -9.88 -9.41
C LYS A 380 -3.98 -10.02 -7.92
N GLY A 381 -4.07 -11.25 -7.46
CA GLY A 381 -4.28 -11.53 -6.05
C GLY A 381 -3.83 -12.91 -5.62
N ILE A 382 -3.75 -13.08 -4.31
CA ILE A 382 -3.44 -14.32 -3.62
C ILE A 382 -4.72 -14.86 -3.00
N VAL A 383 -5.02 -16.12 -3.28
CA VAL A 383 -6.13 -16.86 -2.67
C VAL A 383 -5.56 -17.82 -1.63
N TRP A 384 -6.17 -17.83 -0.46
CA TRP A 384 -5.87 -18.74 0.63
C TRP A 384 -7.11 -19.59 0.94
N SER A 385 -7.02 -20.88 0.60
CA SER A 385 -8.08 -21.86 0.85
C SER A 385 -7.97 -22.41 2.27
N LEU A 386 -9.04 -22.29 3.05
CA LEU A 386 -9.08 -22.63 4.47
C LEU A 386 -10.11 -23.72 4.77
N THR A 387 -10.66 -24.41 3.77
CA THR A 387 -11.77 -25.37 3.91
C THR A 387 -11.55 -26.37 5.04
N GLY A 388 -10.38 -27.04 5.07
CA GLY A 388 -10.08 -28.03 6.13
C GLY A 388 -9.86 -27.41 7.52
N ILE A 389 -9.40 -26.16 7.58
CA ILE A 389 -9.15 -25.43 8.84
C ILE A 389 -10.47 -24.96 9.45
N VAL A 390 -11.33 -24.34 8.64
CA VAL A 390 -12.63 -23.80 9.08
C VAL A 390 -13.48 -24.91 9.71
N GLU A 391 -13.61 -26.06 9.03
CA GLU A 391 -14.40 -27.19 9.53
C GLU A 391 -13.89 -27.72 10.89
N GLN A 392 -12.58 -27.76 11.10
CA GLN A 392 -11.98 -28.23 12.35
C GLN A 392 -12.15 -27.21 13.48
N LEU A 393 -11.87 -25.94 13.23
CA LEU A 393 -11.98 -24.89 14.24
C LEU A 393 -13.42 -24.74 14.75
N LEU A 394 -14.43 -24.89 13.88
CA LEU A 394 -15.84 -24.87 14.28
C LEU A 394 -16.25 -26.03 15.21
N GLN A 395 -15.48 -27.12 15.21
CA GLN A 395 -15.68 -28.28 16.09
C GLN A 395 -14.88 -28.20 17.39
N ASP A 396 -13.97 -27.23 17.54
CA ASP A 396 -13.17 -27.04 18.75
C ASP A 396 -13.99 -26.35 19.85
N ASN A 397 -14.48 -27.16 20.80
CA ASN A 397 -15.23 -26.67 21.94
C ASN A 397 -14.39 -25.83 22.91
N SER A 398 -13.07 -26.06 22.98
CA SER A 398 -12.17 -25.27 23.82
C SER A 398 -11.99 -23.88 23.25
N LEU A 399 -11.71 -23.78 21.95
CA LEU A 399 -11.63 -22.49 21.25
C LEU A 399 -12.96 -21.74 21.34
N ARG A 400 -14.09 -22.41 21.08
CA ARG A 400 -15.43 -21.80 21.21
C ARG A 400 -15.62 -21.19 22.60
N GLN A 401 -15.29 -21.94 23.65
CA GLN A 401 -15.44 -21.46 25.01
C GLN A 401 -14.54 -20.23 25.29
N GLN A 402 -13.33 -20.17 24.74
CA GLN A 402 -12.42 -19.05 24.94
C GLN A 402 -12.87 -17.80 24.16
N VAL A 403 -13.31 -17.96 22.92
CA VAL A 403 -13.73 -16.87 22.03
C VAL A 403 -15.07 -16.25 22.43
N GLU A 404 -16.03 -17.05 22.90
CA GLU A 404 -17.40 -16.59 23.18
C GLU A 404 -17.60 -16.07 24.62
N GLN A 405 -16.63 -16.32 25.52
CA GLN A 405 -16.67 -15.85 26.90
C GLN A 405 -16.54 -14.32 27.09
N PRO A 406 -15.58 -13.62 26.47
CA PRO A 406 -15.40 -12.19 26.69
C PRO A 406 -16.58 -11.39 26.14
N VAL A 407 -17.00 -10.37 26.89
CA VAL A 407 -18.02 -9.40 26.48
C VAL A 407 -17.31 -8.13 26.04
N ILE A 408 -17.29 -7.90 24.74
CA ILE A 408 -16.60 -6.77 24.13
C ILE A 408 -17.65 -5.72 23.78
N ASN A 409 -17.56 -4.53 24.37
CA ASN A 409 -18.51 -3.43 24.15
C ASN A 409 -19.99 -3.82 24.34
N GLY A 410 -20.29 -4.73 25.28
CA GLY A 410 -21.65 -5.21 25.55
C GLY A 410 -22.20 -6.23 24.56
N GLN A 411 -21.36 -6.75 23.65
CA GLN A 411 -21.69 -7.80 22.69
C GLN A 411 -20.77 -9.02 22.88
N HIS A 412 -21.28 -10.20 22.55
CA HIS A 412 -20.49 -11.42 22.52
C HIS A 412 -19.97 -11.68 21.11
N LYS A 413 -18.74 -12.17 21.03
CA LYS A 413 -18.19 -12.75 19.80
C LYS A 413 -18.73 -14.18 19.65
N ASN A 414 -19.00 -14.60 18.41
CA ASN A 414 -19.45 -15.96 18.12
C ASN A 414 -18.44 -16.65 17.21
N LEU A 415 -18.06 -17.88 17.52
CA LEU A 415 -17.17 -18.64 16.65
C LEU A 415 -17.96 -19.17 15.44
N ASN A 416 -17.80 -18.50 14.30
CA ASN A 416 -18.45 -18.83 13.03
C ASN A 416 -17.46 -18.72 11.84
N GLU A 417 -17.91 -19.11 10.64
CA GLU A 417 -17.08 -19.06 9.42
C GLU A 417 -16.59 -17.65 9.11
N GLU A 418 -17.44 -16.65 9.32
CA GLU A 418 -17.13 -15.24 9.07
C GLU A 418 -15.96 -14.76 9.94
N LEU A 419 -16.00 -15.00 11.26
CA LEU A 419 -14.91 -14.66 12.17
C LEU A 419 -13.59 -15.32 11.77
N ILE A 420 -13.63 -16.60 11.38
CA ILE A 420 -12.43 -17.36 10.99
C ILE A 420 -11.83 -16.80 9.71
N LEU A 421 -12.64 -16.64 8.66
CA LEU A 421 -12.18 -16.15 7.36
C LEU A 421 -11.75 -14.69 7.43
N HIS A 422 -12.44 -13.85 8.19
CA HIS A 422 -12.09 -12.45 8.35
C HIS A 422 -10.79 -12.28 9.14
N THR A 423 -10.59 -13.08 10.19
CA THR A 423 -9.31 -13.17 10.90
C THR A 423 -8.18 -13.59 9.96
N ALA A 424 -8.40 -14.63 9.14
CA ALA A 424 -7.41 -15.09 8.18
C ALA A 424 -7.12 -14.05 7.08
N ALA A 425 -8.12 -13.31 6.63
CA ALA A 425 -7.98 -12.22 5.67
C ALA A 425 -7.05 -11.13 6.18
N HIS A 426 -7.20 -10.76 7.45
CA HIS A 426 -6.34 -9.78 8.08
C HIS A 426 -4.89 -10.28 8.23
N ILE A 427 -4.71 -11.53 8.67
CA ILE A 427 -3.37 -12.14 8.78
C ILE A 427 -2.68 -12.17 7.41
N LEU A 428 -3.38 -12.61 6.36
CA LEU A 428 -2.84 -12.67 5.01
C LEU A 428 -2.53 -11.29 4.44
N HIS A 429 -3.44 -10.34 4.63
CA HIS A 429 -3.30 -8.96 4.14
C HIS A 429 -2.04 -8.29 4.71
N ARG A 430 -1.79 -8.45 6.02
CA ARG A 430 -0.59 -7.94 6.69
C ARG A 430 0.68 -8.67 6.26
N ALA A 431 0.63 -9.99 6.14
CA ALA A 431 1.79 -10.76 5.67
C ALA A 431 2.20 -10.36 4.24
N ILE A 432 1.23 -10.21 3.31
CA ILE A 432 1.52 -9.74 1.95
C ILE A 432 2.13 -8.34 1.99
N ALA A 433 1.56 -7.41 2.76
CA ALA A 433 2.07 -6.05 2.89
C ALA A 433 3.52 -6.02 3.40
N SER A 434 3.81 -6.79 4.46
CA SER A 434 5.13 -6.90 5.07
C SER A 434 6.17 -7.49 4.11
N ILE A 435 5.86 -8.64 3.49
CA ILE A 435 6.76 -9.36 2.57
C ILE A 435 7.08 -8.52 1.33
N SER A 436 6.10 -7.77 0.83
CA SER A 436 6.28 -6.92 -0.35
C SER A 436 6.80 -5.52 -0.04
N GLY A 437 6.89 -5.13 1.23
CA GLY A 437 7.35 -3.81 1.66
C GLY A 437 6.41 -2.66 1.28
N VAL A 438 5.11 -2.93 1.16
CA VAL A 438 4.09 -1.93 0.79
C VAL A 438 3.19 -1.58 1.97
N ASN A 439 2.50 -0.45 1.88
CA ASN A 439 1.48 -0.10 2.86
C ASN A 439 0.25 -1.02 2.70
N GLU A 440 -0.38 -1.43 3.81
CA GLU A 440 -1.67 -2.14 3.82
C GLU A 440 -2.74 -1.48 2.94
N GLN A 441 -2.71 -0.16 2.80
CA GLN A 441 -3.64 0.60 1.97
C GLN A 441 -3.55 0.28 0.47
N GLU A 442 -2.47 -0.37 0.03
CA GLU A 442 -2.25 -0.80 -1.35
C GLU A 442 -2.94 -2.13 -1.70
N LEU A 443 -3.59 -2.76 -0.72
CA LEU A 443 -4.21 -4.06 -0.82
C LEU A 443 -5.70 -4.00 -0.46
N GLU A 444 -6.51 -4.78 -1.15
CA GLU A 444 -7.90 -5.06 -0.77
C GLU A 444 -8.09 -6.55 -0.52
N TYR A 445 -9.15 -6.92 0.21
CA TYR A 445 -9.46 -8.31 0.48
C TYR A 445 -10.96 -8.59 0.43
N TRP A 446 -11.29 -9.87 0.33
CA TRP A 446 -12.63 -10.41 0.39
C TRP A 446 -12.62 -11.81 1.00
N CYS A 447 -13.69 -12.15 1.72
CA CYS A 447 -13.90 -13.47 2.29
C CYS A 447 -15.01 -14.18 1.51
N ASP A 448 -14.67 -15.28 0.83
CA ASP A 448 -15.63 -16.16 0.17
C ASP A 448 -16.09 -17.24 1.15
N ILE A 449 -17.15 -16.90 1.91
CA ILE A 449 -17.70 -17.76 2.97
C ILE A 449 -18.14 -19.13 2.40
N PRO A 450 -18.92 -19.22 1.31
CA PRO A 450 -19.32 -20.52 0.77
C PRO A 450 -18.17 -21.48 0.40
N ASN A 451 -17.05 -20.95 -0.07
CA ASN A 451 -15.89 -21.75 -0.48
C ASN A 451 -14.81 -21.89 0.61
N HIS A 452 -15.00 -21.22 1.76
CA HIS A 452 -13.99 -21.08 2.82
C HIS A 452 -12.65 -20.55 2.30
N GLU A 453 -12.70 -19.54 1.43
CA GLU A 453 -11.50 -18.91 0.86
C GLU A 453 -11.39 -17.44 1.26
N VAL A 454 -10.15 -17.01 1.39
CA VAL A 454 -9.77 -15.62 1.55
C VAL A 454 -9.02 -15.19 0.31
N ILE A 455 -9.31 -14.01 -0.21
CA ILE A 455 -8.54 -13.41 -1.28
C ILE A 455 -8.03 -12.03 -0.87
N VAL A 456 -6.76 -11.76 -1.18
CA VAL A 456 -6.14 -10.44 -1.07
C VAL A 456 -5.58 -10.06 -2.43
N TRP A 457 -5.89 -8.86 -2.92
CA TRP A 457 -5.47 -8.39 -4.24
C TRP A 457 -4.91 -6.98 -4.22
N GLU A 458 -4.17 -6.66 -5.27
CA GLU A 458 -3.47 -5.38 -5.42
C GLU A 458 -4.43 -4.29 -5.92
N ARG A 459 -4.33 -3.09 -5.37
CA ARG A 459 -5.18 -1.95 -5.77
C ARG A 459 -4.67 -1.18 -6.98
N TYR A 460 -3.77 -1.79 -7.74
CA TYR A 460 -3.17 -1.23 -8.94
C TYR A 460 -3.71 -1.91 -10.19
N GLU A 461 -4.05 -1.11 -11.21
CA GLU A 461 -4.41 -1.63 -12.52
C GLU A 461 -3.23 -2.39 -13.14
N GLY A 462 -3.45 -3.64 -13.54
CA GLY A 462 -2.44 -4.55 -14.08
C GLY A 462 -1.57 -5.25 -13.03
N GLY A 463 -1.67 -4.86 -11.76
CA GLY A 463 -0.79 -5.30 -10.67
C GLY A 463 0.51 -4.49 -10.61
N ALA A 464 0.96 -4.19 -9.39
CA ALA A 464 2.26 -3.60 -9.07
C ALA A 464 3.37 -4.66 -8.88
N GLY A 465 3.03 -5.95 -8.91
CA GLY A 465 3.97 -7.05 -8.70
C GLY A 465 4.00 -7.56 -7.26
N ILE A 466 3.09 -7.10 -6.41
CA ILE A 466 3.06 -7.45 -4.98
C ILE A 466 2.72 -8.93 -4.79
N SER A 467 1.74 -9.44 -5.54
CA SER A 467 1.32 -10.84 -5.49
C SER A 467 2.45 -11.77 -5.95
N GLU A 468 3.23 -11.36 -6.94
CA GLU A 468 4.37 -12.12 -7.44
C GLU A 468 5.54 -12.13 -6.45
N VAL A 469 5.78 -11.03 -5.73
CA VAL A 469 6.77 -11.01 -4.65
C VAL A 469 6.36 -12.03 -3.58
N PHE A 470 5.10 -12.01 -3.14
CA PHE A 470 4.59 -12.98 -2.18
C PHE A 470 4.68 -14.43 -2.71
N GLU A 471 4.25 -14.68 -3.96
CA GLU A 471 4.38 -16.00 -4.59
C GLU A 471 5.83 -16.46 -4.61
N ASN A 472 6.75 -15.60 -5.05
CA ASN A 472 8.15 -15.94 -5.17
C ASN A 472 8.74 -16.26 -3.79
N THR A 473 8.46 -15.46 -2.76
CA THR A 473 8.87 -15.73 -1.38
C THR A 473 8.29 -17.07 -0.88
N LEU A 474 7.01 -17.35 -1.12
CA LEU A 474 6.40 -18.63 -0.74
C LEU A 474 7.04 -19.83 -1.44
N ARG A 475 7.47 -19.67 -2.70
CA ARG A 475 8.17 -20.72 -3.45
C ARG A 475 9.60 -20.94 -2.99
N THR A 476 10.34 -19.86 -2.73
CA THR A 476 11.79 -19.92 -2.44
C THR A 476 12.10 -20.04 -0.94
N ASN A 477 11.27 -19.46 -0.08
CA ASN A 477 11.45 -19.38 1.35
C ASN A 477 10.11 -19.37 2.10
N ALA A 478 9.40 -20.51 2.09
CA ALA A 478 8.10 -20.64 2.76
C ALA A 478 8.15 -20.34 4.27
N VAL A 479 9.32 -20.49 4.91
CA VAL A 479 9.53 -20.18 6.33
C VAL A 479 9.34 -18.70 6.60
N GLU A 480 9.82 -17.83 5.73
CA GLU A 480 9.64 -16.37 5.84
C GLU A 480 8.16 -15.97 5.74
N VAL A 481 7.41 -16.62 4.84
CA VAL A 481 5.95 -16.38 4.76
C VAL A 481 5.26 -16.80 6.05
N TYR A 482 5.60 -17.98 6.59
CA TYR A 482 5.04 -18.43 7.86
C TYR A 482 5.41 -17.50 9.02
N GLN A 483 6.64 -16.99 9.06
CA GLN A 483 7.10 -16.02 10.07
C GLN A 483 6.28 -14.73 10.02
N GLU A 484 5.96 -14.21 8.83
CA GLU A 484 5.17 -12.99 8.68
C GLU A 484 3.68 -13.20 9.00
N LEU A 485 3.13 -14.38 8.70
CA LEU A 485 1.81 -14.79 9.18
C LEU A 485 1.80 -14.89 10.71
N LEU A 486 2.85 -15.47 11.31
CA LEU A 486 2.99 -15.63 12.77
C LEU A 486 3.20 -14.31 13.50
N ALA A 487 4.01 -13.40 12.92
CA ALA A 487 4.20 -12.05 13.44
C ALA A 487 2.87 -11.31 13.60
N SER A 488 1.88 -11.62 12.74
CA SER A 488 0.58 -10.96 12.80
C SER A 488 -0.25 -11.32 14.02
N VAL A 489 -0.05 -12.51 14.62
CA VAL A 489 -0.83 -12.99 15.77
C VAL A 489 -0.07 -12.88 17.09
N LEU A 490 1.26 -12.77 17.05
CA LEU A 490 2.11 -12.57 18.22
C LEU A 490 2.13 -11.09 18.61
N CYS A 491 1.11 -10.68 19.37
CA CYS A 491 0.94 -9.28 19.79
C CYS A 491 1.90 -8.90 20.92
N PRO A 492 2.83 -7.95 20.72
CA PRO A 492 3.76 -7.52 21.76
C PRO A 492 3.05 -6.89 22.97
N VAL A 493 1.94 -6.19 22.76
CA VAL A 493 1.15 -5.55 23.82
C VAL A 493 0.47 -6.59 24.72
N ASP A 494 -0.15 -7.62 24.16
CA ASP A 494 -0.73 -8.74 24.92
C ASP A 494 0.34 -9.47 25.75
N LEU A 495 1.50 -9.71 25.13
CA LEU A 495 2.64 -10.31 25.82
C LEU A 495 3.15 -9.40 26.95
N ALA A 496 3.19 -8.09 26.76
CA ALA A 496 3.61 -7.12 27.78
C ALA A 496 2.66 -7.10 29.00
N GLU A 497 1.36 -7.25 28.77
CA GLU A 497 0.32 -7.29 29.81
C GLU A 497 0.30 -8.62 30.57
N ASN A 498 0.81 -9.70 29.96
CA ASN A 498 0.83 -11.03 30.56
C ASN A 498 1.78 -11.09 31.78
N PRO A 499 1.27 -11.35 32.99
CA PRO A 499 2.09 -11.37 34.21
C PRO A 499 2.94 -12.63 34.38
N ASN A 500 2.77 -13.65 33.54
CA ASN A 500 3.32 -15.00 33.78
C ASN A 500 4.82 -15.12 33.50
N TRP A 501 5.40 -14.22 32.69
CA TRP A 501 6.82 -14.24 32.40
C TRP A 501 7.59 -13.18 33.22
N THR A 502 8.77 -13.57 33.68
CA THR A 502 9.60 -12.78 34.61
C THR A 502 10.90 -12.26 34.00
N SER A 503 11.35 -12.83 32.88
CA SER A 503 12.47 -12.30 32.11
C SER A 503 12.27 -12.49 30.59
N PRO A 504 12.92 -11.67 29.75
CA PRO A 504 12.88 -11.83 28.30
C PRO A 504 13.34 -13.22 27.83
N GLU A 505 14.35 -13.80 28.48
CA GLU A 505 14.88 -15.12 28.13
C GLU A 505 13.83 -16.22 28.39
N GLN A 506 13.10 -16.13 29.51
CA GLN A 506 11.99 -17.04 29.81
C GLN A 506 10.93 -16.97 28.71
N LEU A 507 10.55 -15.75 28.30
CA LEU A 507 9.53 -15.55 27.28
C LEU A 507 9.98 -16.05 25.91
N CYS A 508 11.25 -15.84 25.54
CA CYS A 508 11.85 -16.41 24.32
C CYS A 508 11.75 -17.93 24.31
N SER A 509 12.14 -18.60 25.40
CA SER A 509 12.03 -20.07 25.51
C SER A 509 10.58 -20.56 25.42
N GLU A 510 9.64 -19.90 26.09
CA GLU A 510 8.22 -20.26 26.04
C GLU A 510 7.64 -20.14 24.64
N LEU A 511 7.89 -19.03 23.93
CA LEU A 511 7.41 -18.82 22.57
C LEU A 511 8.10 -19.74 21.57
N ALA A 512 9.41 -19.93 21.69
CA ALA A 512 10.17 -20.85 20.86
C ALA A 512 9.63 -22.28 20.99
N GLN A 513 9.37 -22.74 22.22
CA GLN A 513 8.77 -24.05 22.47
C GLN A 513 7.33 -24.14 21.91
N ARG A 514 6.52 -23.10 22.13
CA ARG A 514 5.11 -23.06 21.67
C ARG A 514 5.00 -23.15 20.15
N TRP A 515 5.92 -22.51 19.43
CA TRP A 515 5.88 -22.39 17.96
C TRP A 515 6.92 -23.26 17.25
N GLY A 516 7.64 -24.12 17.98
CA GLY A 516 8.63 -25.03 17.40
C GLY A 516 9.80 -24.32 16.72
N LEU A 517 10.19 -23.14 17.22
CA LEU A 517 11.28 -22.31 16.70
C LEU A 517 12.52 -22.41 17.61
N ALA A 518 13.67 -21.95 17.13
CA ALA A 518 14.86 -21.82 17.97
C ALA A 518 14.71 -20.66 18.96
N GLU A 519 15.33 -20.75 20.14
CA GLU A 519 15.24 -19.69 21.16
C GLU A 519 15.91 -18.38 20.72
N ASP A 520 16.93 -18.47 19.87
CA ASP A 520 17.63 -17.34 19.25
C ASP A 520 17.02 -16.91 17.90
N HIS A 521 15.84 -17.44 17.57
CA HIS A 521 15.17 -17.14 16.32
C HIS A 521 14.79 -15.65 16.25
N GLU A 522 15.22 -14.98 15.18
CA GLU A 522 15.14 -13.51 15.02
C GLU A 522 13.74 -12.94 15.28
N LEU A 523 12.70 -13.57 14.73
CA LEU A 523 11.30 -13.17 14.96
C LEU A 523 10.92 -13.15 16.46
N ILE A 524 11.27 -14.20 17.20
CA ILE A 524 10.93 -14.33 18.63
C ILE A 524 11.68 -13.27 19.43
N VAL A 525 12.99 -13.13 19.17
CA VAL A 525 13.82 -12.12 19.82
C VAL A 525 13.25 -10.71 19.60
N ARG A 526 12.87 -10.38 18.36
CA ARG A 526 12.27 -9.09 18.01
C ARG A 526 10.97 -8.83 18.77
N ILE A 527 10.05 -9.79 18.78
CA ILE A 527 8.75 -9.67 19.45
C ILE A 527 8.91 -9.53 20.96
N VAL A 528 9.82 -10.30 21.56
CA VAL A 528 10.08 -10.23 23.00
C VAL A 528 10.70 -8.88 23.39
N GLN A 529 11.62 -8.34 22.58
CA GLN A 529 12.17 -7.00 22.80
C GLN A 529 11.09 -5.91 22.73
N GLU A 530 10.17 -6.02 21.76
CA GLU A 530 9.04 -5.10 21.64
C GLU A 530 8.09 -5.22 22.83
N ALA A 531 7.75 -6.44 23.26
CA ALA A 531 6.91 -6.68 24.43
C ALA A 531 7.56 -6.18 25.73
N GLU A 532 8.88 -6.33 25.88
CA GLU A 532 9.63 -5.78 27.00
C GLU A 532 9.57 -4.25 26.99
N ALA A 533 9.77 -3.62 25.83
CA ALA A 533 9.69 -2.17 25.69
C ALA A 533 8.29 -1.64 26.06
N GLU A 534 7.23 -2.28 25.56
CA GLU A 534 5.83 -1.94 25.91
C GLU A 534 5.56 -2.07 27.42
N ARG A 535 6.10 -3.12 28.07
CA ARG A 535 5.97 -3.32 29.53
C ARG A 535 6.63 -2.20 30.35
N HIS A 536 7.73 -1.63 29.85
CA HIS A 536 8.42 -0.50 30.48
C HIS A 536 7.66 0.84 30.30
N VAL A 537 6.94 1.00 29.19
CA VAL A 537 6.10 2.19 28.94
C VAL A 537 4.86 2.16 29.85
N ASN A 538 4.17 1.02 29.90
CA ASN A 538 2.97 0.83 30.72
C ASN A 538 3.23 0.88 32.23
N THR A 539 4.48 0.72 32.69
CA THR A 539 4.82 0.91 34.11
C THR A 539 5.02 2.38 34.49
N GLN A 540 5.15 3.29 33.52
CA GLN A 540 5.32 4.73 33.72
C GLN A 540 4.02 5.53 33.59
N GLN A 541 2.97 4.94 33.00
CA GLN A 541 1.64 5.51 32.87
C GLN A 541 0.63 4.60 33.61
N GLU A 542 -0.21 5.15 34.48
CA GLU A 542 -1.34 4.41 35.09
C GLU A 542 -2.45 4.20 34.03
N GLU A 543 -2.17 3.48 32.95
CA GLU A 543 -3.16 3.12 31.92
C GLU A 543 -3.81 1.76 32.26
N GLU A 544 -5.12 1.64 31.99
CA GLU A 544 -5.88 0.39 32.14
C GLU A 544 -5.34 -0.68 31.18
N ARG A 545 -5.33 -1.96 31.60
CA ARG A 545 -4.99 -3.09 30.72
C ARG A 545 -6.05 -3.19 29.64
N ILE A 546 -5.67 -3.17 28.37
CA ILE A 546 -6.60 -3.11 27.24
C ILE A 546 -6.73 -4.47 26.58
N CYS A 547 -5.63 -5.23 26.46
CA CYS A 547 -5.62 -6.47 25.67
C CYS A 547 -6.20 -7.67 26.43
N HIS A 548 -6.00 -7.74 27.75
CA HIS A 548 -6.41 -8.90 28.56
C HIS A 548 -7.93 -9.07 28.70
N ASP A 549 -8.71 -7.99 28.52
CA ASP A 549 -10.17 -7.98 28.58
C ASP A 549 -10.83 -8.18 27.19
N ASP A 550 -10.08 -8.00 26.09
CA ASP A 550 -10.55 -8.05 24.70
C ASP A 550 -9.80 -9.12 23.87
N ASP A 551 -10.04 -10.42 24.10
CA ASP A 551 -9.53 -11.52 23.25
C ASP A 551 -8.01 -11.42 22.93
N GLY A 552 -7.22 -10.89 23.89
CA GLY A 552 -5.77 -10.75 23.81
C GLY A 552 -5.26 -9.72 22.80
N CYS A 553 -5.99 -8.63 22.56
CA CYS A 553 -5.69 -7.56 21.58
C CYS A 553 -5.87 -7.92 20.09
N PRO A 554 -7.11 -7.87 19.57
CA PRO A 554 -7.35 -7.94 18.13
C PRO A 554 -6.74 -6.73 17.38
N ALA A 555 -6.36 -5.65 18.07
CA ALA A 555 -5.63 -4.51 17.51
C ALA A 555 -4.36 -4.93 16.76
N CYS A 556 -3.64 -5.92 17.27
CA CYS A 556 -2.45 -6.44 16.62
C CYS A 556 -2.77 -7.19 15.32
N ILE A 557 -4.00 -7.65 15.09
CA ILE A 557 -4.44 -8.32 13.85
C ILE A 557 -5.30 -7.38 13.00
N HIS A 558 -5.73 -6.22 13.51
CA HIS A 558 -6.54 -5.28 12.74
C HIS A 558 -5.77 -4.72 11.55
N THR A 559 -6.41 -4.77 10.39
CA THR A 559 -5.99 -3.95 9.25
C THR A 559 -6.66 -2.60 9.36
N THR A 560 -5.94 -1.56 8.97
CA THR A 560 -6.48 -0.18 8.97
C THR A 560 -7.59 0.03 7.93
N TYR A 561 -7.79 -0.93 7.02
CA TYR A 561 -8.62 -0.81 5.82
C TYR A 561 -9.87 -1.70 5.79
N CYS A 562 -10.20 -2.36 6.90
CA CYS A 562 -11.36 -3.22 7.00
C CYS A 562 -12.69 -2.45 6.92
N THR A 563 -13.64 -2.99 6.14
CA THR A 563 -14.99 -2.43 5.91
C THR A 563 -15.86 -2.39 7.15
N GLU A 564 -15.54 -3.23 8.14
CA GLU A 564 -16.27 -3.33 9.39
C GLU A 564 -15.59 -2.53 10.49
N ARG A 565 -14.99 -1.37 10.15
CA ARG A 565 -14.15 -0.58 11.06
C ARG A 565 -14.72 -0.37 12.46
N ASN A 566 -16.04 -0.24 12.56
CA ASN A 566 -16.75 -0.03 13.83
C ASN A 566 -17.02 -1.32 14.63
N ASN A 567 -16.96 -2.48 13.98
CA ASN A 567 -17.17 -3.82 14.57
C ASN A 567 -15.91 -4.69 14.52
N GLN A 568 -14.76 -4.18 14.06
CA GLN A 568 -13.51 -4.95 13.87
C GLN A 568 -13.16 -5.84 15.07
N VAL A 569 -13.34 -5.33 16.29
CA VAL A 569 -13.07 -6.04 17.54
C VAL A 569 -13.89 -7.33 17.67
N LEU A 570 -15.10 -7.35 17.10
CA LEU A 570 -16.00 -8.50 17.05
C LEU A 570 -15.76 -9.40 15.83
N SER A 571 -15.19 -8.86 14.75
CA SER A 571 -15.03 -9.56 13.47
C SER A 571 -13.68 -10.26 13.30
N VAL A 572 -12.70 -10.02 14.18
CA VAL A 572 -11.43 -10.77 14.19
C VAL A 572 -11.05 -11.26 15.58
N SER A 573 -10.24 -12.32 15.68
CA SER A 573 -9.80 -12.88 16.96
C SER A 573 -8.35 -13.32 16.96
N ARG A 574 -7.58 -12.95 18.01
CA ARG A 574 -6.20 -13.44 18.18
C ARG A 574 -6.16 -14.93 18.42
N MET A 575 -7.04 -15.43 19.30
CA MET A 575 -7.13 -16.86 19.60
C MET A 575 -7.43 -17.68 18.34
N VAL A 576 -8.37 -17.22 17.49
CA VAL A 576 -8.66 -17.87 16.20
C VAL A 576 -7.43 -17.83 15.28
N GLY A 577 -6.76 -16.68 15.20
CA GLY A 577 -5.52 -16.53 14.43
C GLY A 577 -4.43 -17.51 14.85
N GLU A 578 -4.20 -17.67 16.15
CA GLU A 578 -3.24 -18.63 16.69
C GLU A 578 -3.60 -20.07 16.33
N GLN A 579 -4.88 -20.45 16.39
CA GLN A 579 -5.31 -21.80 16.03
C GLN A 579 -5.20 -22.07 14.52
N ILE A 580 -5.45 -21.07 13.67
CA ILE A 580 -5.19 -21.16 12.23
C ILE A 580 -3.71 -21.49 11.98
N LEU A 581 -2.78 -20.83 12.68
CA LEU A 581 -1.35 -21.06 12.49
C LEU A 581 -0.86 -22.37 13.11
N HIS A 582 -1.37 -22.76 14.28
CA HIS A 582 -1.07 -24.05 14.90
C HIS A 582 -1.46 -25.23 13.99
N TRP A 583 -2.52 -25.09 13.19
CA TRP A 583 -2.91 -26.11 12.24
C TRP A 583 -1.80 -26.42 11.22
N PHE A 584 -1.10 -25.40 10.72
CA PHE A 584 0.02 -25.59 9.77
C PHE A 584 1.20 -26.34 10.42
N MET A 585 1.44 -26.15 11.72
CA MET A 585 2.47 -26.91 12.43
C MET A 585 2.09 -28.38 12.61
N GLN A 586 0.80 -28.67 12.83
CA GLN A 586 0.32 -30.04 13.06
C GLN A 586 0.29 -30.87 11.78
N THR A 587 -0.02 -30.26 10.63
CA THR A 587 -0.01 -30.93 9.32
C THR A 587 1.40 -31.34 8.89
N ILE A 588 2.42 -30.53 9.20
CA ILE A 588 3.83 -30.89 8.94
C ILE A 588 4.27 -32.13 9.74
N ASN A 589 3.73 -32.32 10.95
CA ASN A 589 4.06 -33.49 11.80
C ASN A 589 3.28 -34.76 11.41
N THR A 590 2.36 -34.70 10.44
CA THR A 590 1.54 -35.85 10.01
C THR A 590 1.81 -36.31 8.58
N GLU A 591 2.49 -35.51 7.77
CA GLU A 591 3.01 -35.90 6.45
C GLU A 591 4.54 -36.10 6.53
N ASP A 592 4.97 -37.33 6.87
CA ASP A 592 6.32 -37.85 6.61
C ASP A 592 6.57 -38.09 5.10
#